data_AF-A0A2A3XNF2-F1
#
_entry.id   AF-A0A2A3XNF2-F1
#
_cell.length_a   1.000
_cell.length_b   1.000
_cell.length_c   1.000
_cell.angle_alpha   90.00
_cell.angle_beta   90.00
_cell.angle_gamma   90.00
#
_symmetry.space_group_name_H-M   'P 1'
#
loop_
_entity.id
_entity.type
_entity.pdbx_description
1 polymer ?
#
loop_
_entity_poly.entity_id
_entity_poly.type
_entity_poly.pdbx_seq_one_letter_code
_entity_poly.pdbx_strand_id
1 'polypeptide(L)' 'MMAKKHFKDLSAGRKFWVMTLGAVQVALQGAVLKDLAGRPATQVNGPKIAWFFASFFNFIGPLSYFAVGRKK' A
#
# COMPACT_ATOMS: atom_id res chain seq x y z
N MET A 1 -3.93 36.02 2.62
CA MET A 1 -4.61 34.73 2.90
C MET A 1 -4.28 33.76 1.77
N MET A 2 -3.64 32.62 2.05
CA MET A 2 -3.39 31.59 1.02
C MET A 2 -4.73 30.93 0.64
N ALA A 3 -5.13 31.02 -0.62
CA ALA A 3 -6.30 30.30 -1.12
C ALA A 3 -6.05 28.78 -0.99
N LYS A 4 -6.90 28.07 -0.24
CA LYS A 4 -6.86 26.60 -0.18
C LYS A 4 -7.24 26.07 -1.56
N LYS A 5 -6.29 25.47 -2.28
CA LYS A 5 -6.56 24.79 -3.55
C LYS A 5 -7.56 23.66 -3.32
N HIS A 6 -8.73 23.75 -3.93
CA HIS A 6 -9.71 22.69 -3.92
C HIS A 6 -9.31 21.60 -4.91
N PHE A 7 -9.78 20.37 -4.67
CA PHE A 7 -9.54 19.25 -5.59
C PHE A 7 -10.01 19.56 -7.01
N LYS A 8 -11.05 20.39 -7.16
CA LYS A 8 -11.55 20.87 -8.45
C LYS A 8 -10.55 21.75 -9.21
N ASP A 9 -9.66 22.46 -8.50
CA ASP A 9 -8.66 23.38 -9.07
C ASP A 9 -7.38 22.67 -9.52
N LEU A 10 -7.27 21.36 -9.29
CA LEU A 10 -6.16 20.57 -9.77
C LEU A 10 -6.25 20.39 -11.30
N SER A 11 -5.13 20.63 -11.97
CA SER A 11 -4.95 20.28 -13.39
C SER A 11 -5.31 18.80 -13.62
N ALA A 12 -5.86 18.50 -14.79
CA ALA A 12 -6.27 17.15 -15.18
C ALA A 12 -5.17 16.10 -14.94
N GLY A 13 -3.92 16.45 -15.26
CA GLY A 13 -2.78 15.56 -15.01
C GLY A 13 -2.55 15.28 -13.52
N ARG A 14 -2.75 16.26 -12.63
CA ARG A 14 -2.58 16.06 -11.19
C ARG A 14 -3.71 15.22 -10.59
N LYS A 15 -4.95 15.42 -11.05
CA LYS A 15 -6.09 14.55 -10.65
C LYS A 15 -5.84 13.10 -11.07
N PHE A 16 -5.37 12.91 -12.31
CA PHE A 16 -5.01 11.59 -12.81
C PHE A 16 -3.98 10.91 -11.91
N TRP A 17 -2.84 11.56 -11.64
CA TRP A 17 -1.81 11.00 -10.76
C TRP A 17 -2.31 10.67 -9.36
N VAL A 18 -3.14 11.53 -8.75
CA VAL A 18 -3.71 11.26 -7.42
C VAL A 18 -4.60 10.02 -7.44
N MET A 19 -5.46 9.90 -8.46
CA MET A 19 -6.32 8.73 -8.63
C MET A 19 -5.50 7.46 -8.87
N THR A 20 -4.49 7.52 -9.74
CA THR A 20 -3.60 6.39 -10.04
C THR A 20 -2.85 5.94 -8.79
N LEU A 21 -2.23 6.87 -8.05
CA LEU A 21 -1.50 6.53 -6.82
C LEU A 21 -2.43 5.95 -5.75
N GLY A 22 -3.62 6.52 -5.58
CA GLY A 22 -4.63 5.98 -4.67
C GLY A 22 -5.06 4.56 -5.04
N ALA A 23 -5.34 4.31 -6.32
CA ALA A 23 -5.69 2.98 -6.81
C ALA A 23 -4.56 1.97 -6.60
N VAL A 24 -3.31 2.36 -6.88
CA VAL A 24 -2.13 1.54 -6.63
C VAL A 24 -1.99 1.22 -5.14
N GLN A 25 -2.20 2.19 -4.25
CA GLN A 25 -2.11 1.98 -2.80
C GLN A 25 -3.15 0.96 -2.32
N VAL A 26 -4.41 1.10 -2.73
CA VAL A 26 -5.49 0.18 -2.37
C VAL A 26 -5.23 -1.22 -2.93
N ALA A 27 -4.76 -1.32 -4.17
CA ALA A 27 -4.40 -2.59 -4.79
C ALA A 27 -3.25 -3.28 -4.05
N LEU A 28 -2.18 -2.55 -3.69
CA LEU A 28 -1.07 -3.08 -2.90
C LEU A 28 -1.54 -3.56 -1.53
N GLN A 29 -2.34 -2.76 -0.83
CA GLN A 29 -2.88 -3.12 0.48
C GLN A 29 -3.70 -4.42 0.40
N GLY A 30 -4.63 -4.51 -0.55
CA GLY A 30 -5.45 -5.71 -0.77
C GLY A 30 -4.60 -6.93 -1.13
N ALA A 31 -3.56 -6.74 -1.94
CA ALA A 31 -2.65 -7.82 -2.32
C ALA A 31 -1.85 -8.36 -1.12
N VAL A 32 -1.35 -7.50 -0.23
CA VAL A 32 -0.64 -7.93 0.99
C VAL A 32 -1.57 -8.72 1.91
N LEU A 33 -2.78 -8.21 2.15
CA LEU A 33 -3.75 -8.89 3.02
C LEU A 33 -4.16 -10.25 2.44
N LYS A 34 -4.41 -10.32 1.13
CA LYS A 34 -4.73 -11.58 0.44
C LYS A 34 -3.57 -12.58 0.52
N ASP A 35 -2.34 -12.13 0.32
CA ASP A 35 -1.15 -12.98 0.38
C ASP A 35 -0.88 -13.46 1.83
N LEU A 36 -1.01 -12.59 2.84
CA LEU A 36 -0.90 -12.97 4.26
C LEU A 36 -1.97 -13.96 4.72
N ALA A 37 -3.19 -13.81 4.22
CA ALA A 37 -4.30 -14.73 4.52
C ALA A 37 -4.05 -16.12 3.93
N GLY A 38 -3.58 -16.18 2.68
CA GLY A 38 -3.37 -17.45 1.95
C GLY A 38 -2.06 -18.17 2.27
N ARG A 39 -0.96 -17.45 2.56
CA ARG A 39 0.36 -18.09 2.78
C ARG A 39 0.46 -18.72 4.16
N PRO A 40 1.03 -19.93 4.32
CA PRO A 40 1.36 -20.47 5.64
C PRO A 40 2.42 -19.61 6.34
N ALA A 41 2.37 -19.52 7.66
CA ALA A 41 3.29 -18.66 8.45
C ALA A 41 4.78 -19.03 8.27
N THR A 42 5.07 -20.29 7.91
CA THR A 42 6.42 -20.77 7.61
C THR A 42 7.04 -20.12 6.38
N GLN A 43 6.22 -19.62 5.45
CA GLN A 43 6.64 -18.93 4.22
C GLN A 43 6.69 -17.40 4.37
N VAL A 44 6.49 -16.88 5.58
CA VAL A 44 6.58 -15.45 5.89
C VAL A 44 7.79 -15.24 6.80
N ASN A 45 8.58 -14.21 6.52
CA ASN A 45 9.72 -13.83 7.35
C ASN A 45 9.24 -13.12 8.62
N GLY A 46 9.00 -13.88 9.69
CA GLY A 46 8.53 -13.35 10.97
C GLY A 46 7.00 -13.44 11.14
N PRO A 47 6.44 -12.82 12.18
CA PRO A 47 5.01 -12.94 12.50
C PRO A 47 4.13 -12.30 11.44
N LYS A 48 3.08 -13.00 11.00
CA LYS A 48 2.08 -12.45 10.06
C LYS A 48 1.44 -11.17 10.58
N ILE A 49 1.20 -11.08 11.89
CA ILE A 49 0.58 -9.90 12.50
C ILE A 49 1.49 -8.68 12.40
N ALA A 50 2.82 -8.86 12.50
CA ALA A 50 3.78 -7.77 12.32
C ALA A 50 3.71 -7.23 10.89
N TRP A 51 3.64 -8.12 9.89
CA TRP A 51 3.47 -7.74 8.49
C TRP A 51 2.11 -7.11 8.18
N PHE A 52 1.06 -7.56 8.86
CA PHE A 52 -0.26 -6.94 8.78
C PHE A 52 -0.16 -5.46 9.20
N PHE A 53 0.38 -5.17 10.40
CA PHE A 53 0.55 -3.79 10.85
C PHE A 53 1.55 -3.00 10.00
N ALA A 54 2.66 -3.61 9.61
CA ALA A 54 3.65 -2.98 8.74
C ALA A 54 3.04 -2.52 7.42
N SER A 55 2.10 -3.28 6.84
CA SER A 55 1.44 -2.93 5.58
C SER A 55 0.68 -1.60 5.60
N PHE A 56 0.28 -1.09 6.77
CA PHE A 56 -0.43 0.20 6.88
C PHE A 56 0.51 1.41 6.80
N PHE A 57 1.83 1.23 6.79
CA PHE A 57 2.78 2.32 6.60
C PHE A 57 2.91 2.73 5.14
N ASN A 58 1.92 3.50 4.65
CA ASN A 58 1.88 4.06 3.29
C ASN A 58 2.30 3.01 2.23
N PHE A 59 3.10 3.39 1.24
CA PHE A 59 3.63 2.46 0.23
C PHE A 59 4.78 1.59 0.77
N ILE A 60 5.52 2.07 1.77
CA ILE A 60 6.73 1.41 2.30
C ILE A 60 6.38 0.05 2.93
N GLY A 61 5.29 0.00 3.68
CA GLY A 61 4.80 -1.22 4.32
C GLY A 61 4.55 -2.35 3.32
N PRO A 62 3.65 -2.16 2.35
CA PRO A 62 3.33 -3.18 1.36
C PRO A 62 4.53 -3.55 0.47
N LEU A 63 5.35 -2.57 0.07
CA LEU A 63 6.56 -2.83 -0.71
C LEU A 63 7.57 -3.69 0.06
N SER A 64 7.80 -3.38 1.34
CA SER A 64 8.71 -4.17 2.19
C SER A 64 8.21 -5.60 2.41
N TYR A 65 6.89 -5.81 2.56
CA TYR A 65 6.33 -7.16 2.63
C TYR A 65 6.67 -7.99 1.38
N PHE A 66 6.46 -7.43 0.19
CA PHE A 66 6.72 -8.16 -1.05
C PHE A 66 8.21 -8.37 -1.34
N ALA A 67 9.07 -7.46 -0.86
CA ALA A 67 10.52 -7.49 -1.05
C ALA A 67 11.23 -8.44 -0.06
N VAL A 68 10.91 -8.33 1.23
CA VAL A 68 11.60 -9.07 2.31
C VAL A 68 10.68 -9.89 3.21
N GLY A 69 9.38 -9.59 3.26
CA GLY A 69 8.42 -10.30 4.11
C GLY A 69 8.06 -11.70 3.61
N ARG A 70 8.21 -11.97 2.31
CA ARG A 70 7.97 -13.30 1.73
C ARG A 70 9.23 -14.14 1.70
N LYS A 71 9.12 -15.41 2.07
CA LYS A 71 10.08 -16.44 1.67
C LYS A 71 9.66 -16.97 0.30
N LYS A 72 10.64 -17.12 -0.60
CA LYS A 72 10.45 -17.80 -1.89
C LYS A 72 10.26 -19.30 -1.65
#